data_AF-A0A434TSG2-F1
#
_entry.id   AF-A0A434TSG2-F1
#
_cell.length_a   1.000
_cell.length_b   1.000
_cell.length_c   1.000
_cell.angle_alpha   90.00
_cell.angle_beta   90.00
_cell.angle_gamma   90.00
#
_symmetry.space_group_name_H-M   'P 1'
#
loop_
_entity.id
_entity.type
_entity.pdbx_description
1 polymer ?
#
loop_
_entity_poly.entity_id
_entity_poly.type
_entity_poly.pdbx_seq_one_letter_code
_entity_poly.pdbx_strand_id
1 'polypeptide(L)'
;MKLPHLVGQRFEELATLIGPAGAFSLEGKASAAALSAFRTHEGLRTSLSHGVGKVVLDQRGGWLLVLRTLAFRSKQPQRTVLVIEENEAEQTVKTLQAAGQRLLSELGNLRHALGPS
;
A
#
# COMPACT_ATOMS: atom_id res chain seq x y z
N MET A 1 7.09 -21.78 6.86
CA MET A 1 6.58 -21.31 5.55
C MET A 1 7.44 -20.15 5.10
N LYS A 2 7.93 -20.11 3.85
CA LYS A 2 8.85 -19.06 3.37
C LYS A 2 8.06 -18.05 2.54
N LEU A 3 8.03 -16.79 2.98
CA LEU A 3 7.35 -15.72 2.26
C LEU A 3 8.09 -15.42 0.93
N PRO A 4 7.37 -15.14 -0.16
CA PRO A 4 7.90 -14.87 -1.48
C PRO A 4 8.62 -13.53 -1.50
N HIS A 5 9.38 -13.29 -2.56
CA HIS A 5 10.28 -12.13 -2.64
C HIS A 5 9.55 -10.83 -3.03
N LEU A 6 8.43 -10.92 -3.74
CA LEU A 6 7.71 -9.74 -4.21
C LEU A 6 6.81 -9.19 -3.09
N VAL A 7 6.93 -7.90 -2.82
CA VAL A 7 6.20 -7.23 -1.73
C VAL A 7 4.69 -7.47 -1.79
N GLY A 8 4.07 -7.42 -2.97
CA GLY A 8 2.63 -7.71 -3.11
C GLY A 8 2.29 -9.15 -2.73
N GLN A 9 3.09 -10.12 -3.18
CA GLN A 9 2.89 -11.54 -2.80
C GLN A 9 3.11 -11.76 -1.30
N ARG A 10 4.05 -11.03 -0.68
CA ARG A 10 4.25 -11.06 0.78
C ARG A 10 3.03 -10.58 1.54
N PHE A 11 2.38 -9.51 1.09
CA PHE A 11 1.16 -9.02 1.73
C PHE A 11 -0.02 -9.96 1.53
N GLU A 12 -0.16 -10.61 0.37
CA GLU A 12 -1.22 -11.60 0.15
C GLU A 12 -1.05 -12.85 1.03
N GLU A 13 0.17 -13.39 1.10
CA GLU A 13 0.43 -14.54 1.96
C GLU A 13 0.28 -14.18 3.44
N LEU A 14 0.78 -13.02 3.85
CA LEU A 14 0.58 -12.53 5.20
C LEU A 14 -0.91 -12.38 5.52
N ALA A 15 -1.70 -11.79 4.61
CA ALA A 15 -3.16 -11.66 4.76
C ALA A 15 -3.85 -13.02 4.86
N THR A 16 -3.38 -14.02 4.11
CA THR A 16 -3.90 -15.39 4.18
C THR A 16 -3.62 -16.04 5.54
N LEU A 17 -2.42 -15.82 6.09
CA LEU A 17 -1.99 -16.40 7.36
C LEU A 17 -2.69 -15.80 8.58
N ILE A 18 -2.95 -14.49 8.57
CA ILE A 18 -3.55 -13.75 9.70
C ILE A 18 -5.05 -13.49 9.52
N GLY A 19 -5.61 -13.85 8.35
CA GLY A 19 -7.02 -13.68 8.03
C GLY A 19 -7.93 -14.64 8.82
N PRO A 20 -9.26 -14.51 8.68
CA PRO A 20 -10.23 -15.27 9.50
C PRO A 20 -10.10 -16.81 9.41
N ALA A 21 -9.64 -17.34 8.28
CA ALA A 21 -9.39 -18.77 8.08
C ALA A 21 -7.90 -19.14 8.16
N GLY A 22 -7.04 -18.19 8.55
CA GLY A 22 -5.60 -18.36 8.61
C GLY A 22 -5.13 -19.06 9.89
N ALA A 23 -3.89 -19.56 9.84
CA ALA A 23 -3.26 -20.29 10.95
C ALA A 23 -3.07 -19.42 12.20
N PHE A 24 -3.04 -18.10 12.04
CA PHE A 24 -2.90 -17.12 13.12
C PHE A 24 -4.13 -16.20 13.19
N SER A 25 -5.32 -16.74 12.92
CA SER A 25 -6.56 -15.94 12.87
C SER A 25 -6.92 -15.28 14.22
N LEU A 26 -6.57 -15.92 15.34
CA LEU A 26 -6.83 -15.42 16.68
C LEU A 26 -5.84 -14.31 17.07
N GLU A 27 -4.54 -14.57 16.94
CA GLU A 27 -3.44 -13.67 17.29
C GLU A 27 -3.31 -12.52 16.28
N GLY A 28 -3.63 -12.80 15.01
CA GLY A 28 -3.40 -11.92 13.87
C GLY A 28 -4.53 -10.94 13.56
N LYS A 29 -5.66 -10.96 14.30
CA LYS A 29 -6.84 -10.14 13.99
C LYS A 29 -6.52 -8.63 13.87
N ALA A 30 -5.75 -8.08 14.81
CA ALA A 30 -5.36 -6.67 14.77
C ALA A 30 -4.42 -6.35 13.59
N SER A 31 -3.47 -7.26 13.32
CA SER A 31 -2.58 -7.19 12.15
C SER A 31 -3.34 -7.28 10.83
N ALA A 32 -4.40 -8.11 10.76
CA ALA A 32 -5.23 -8.25 9.57
C ALA A 32 -5.97 -6.95 9.23
N ALA A 33 -6.54 -6.31 10.26
CA ALA A 33 -7.20 -5.01 10.10
C ALA A 33 -6.21 -3.91 9.68
N ALA A 34 -5.03 -3.86 10.33
CA ALA A 34 -4.00 -2.89 9.98
C ALA A 34 -3.44 -3.11 8.57
N LEU A 35 -3.26 -4.36 8.15
CA LEU A 35 -2.83 -4.70 6.80
C LEU A 35 -3.88 -4.28 5.78
N SER A 36 -5.16 -4.57 6.02
CA SER A 36 -6.24 -4.13 5.13
C SER A 36 -6.28 -2.61 4.98
N ALA A 37 -6.10 -1.85 6.06
CA ALA A 37 -6.06 -0.40 6.01
C ALA A 37 -4.86 0.11 5.19
N PHE A 38 -3.67 -0.44 5.42
CA PHE A 38 -2.47 -0.08 4.66
C PHE A 38 -2.62 -0.42 3.16
N ARG A 39 -3.26 -1.55 2.84
CA ARG A 39 -3.43 -2.02 1.46
C ARG A 39 -4.34 -1.13 0.61
N THR A 40 -5.16 -0.27 1.22
CA THR A 40 -5.92 0.74 0.46
C THR A 40 -5.01 1.68 -0.36
N HIS A 41 -3.74 1.81 0.02
CA HIS A 41 -2.76 2.62 -0.69
C HIS A 41 -1.98 1.85 -1.78
N GLU A 42 -2.17 0.54 -1.96
CA GLU A 42 -1.42 -0.26 -2.94
C GLU A 42 -1.61 0.24 -4.38
N GLY A 43 -2.78 0.82 -4.68
CA GLY A 43 -3.08 1.41 -5.98
C GLY A 43 -2.10 2.52 -6.40
N LEU A 44 -1.51 3.23 -5.43
CA LEU A 44 -0.57 4.32 -5.69
C LEU A 44 0.80 3.82 -6.14
N ARG A 45 1.20 2.61 -5.72
CA ARG A 45 2.56 2.08 -5.89
C ARG A 45 3.01 2.12 -7.34
N THR A 46 2.17 1.66 -8.26
CA THR A 46 2.53 1.56 -9.69
C THR A 46 2.80 2.95 -10.27
N SER A 47 1.92 3.90 -9.99
CA SER A 47 2.07 5.28 -10.48
C SER A 47 3.26 6.00 -9.86
N LEU A 48 3.54 5.79 -8.57
CA LEU A 48 4.68 6.41 -7.90
C LEU A 48 6.03 5.80 -8.32
N SER A 49 6.07 4.50 -8.59
CA SER A 49 7.33 3.80 -8.90
C SER A 49 7.69 3.87 -10.39
N HIS A 50 6.68 3.94 -11.26
CA HIS A 50 6.86 3.80 -12.71
C HIS A 50 6.20 4.92 -13.52
N GLY A 51 5.48 5.83 -12.88
CA GLY A 51 4.84 6.95 -13.55
C GLY A 51 5.85 8.02 -13.93
N VAL A 52 5.61 8.66 -15.07
CA VAL A 52 6.29 9.89 -15.47
C VAL A 52 5.49 11.06 -14.91
N GLY A 53 6.10 11.80 -13.99
CA GLY A 53 5.47 12.91 -13.28
C GLY A 53 5.64 14.26 -13.97
N LYS A 54 4.61 15.09 -13.90
CA LYS A 54 4.67 16.53 -14.17
C LYS A 54 3.92 17.27 -13.07
N VAL A 55 4.42 18.43 -12.68
CA VAL A 55 3.73 19.36 -11.80
C VAL A 55 3.11 20.45 -12.65
N VAL A 56 1.83 20.74 -12.41
CA VAL A 56 1.07 21.79 -13.07
C VAL A 56 0.58 22.76 -11.99
N LEU A 57 0.59 24.06 -12.29
CA LEU A 57 0.03 25.07 -11.39
C LEU A 57 -1.37 25.45 -11.85
N ASP A 58 -2.30 25.58 -10.91
CA ASP A 58 -3.59 26.19 -11.15
C ASP A 58 -3.48 27.73 -11.18
N GLN A 59 -4.61 28.41 -11.44
CA GLN A 59 -4.66 29.87 -11.51
C GLN A 59 -4.41 30.56 -10.16
N ARG A 60 -4.51 29.84 -9.04
CA ARG A 60 -4.31 30.32 -7.68
C ARG A 60 -2.91 29.99 -7.14
N GLY A 61 -2.08 29.32 -7.93
CA GLY A 61 -0.73 28.89 -7.56
C GLY A 61 -0.67 27.57 -6.80
N GLY A 62 -1.80 26.87 -6.63
CA GLY A 62 -1.83 25.51 -6.10
C GLY A 62 -1.29 24.54 -7.15
N TRP A 63 -0.59 23.48 -6.71
CA TRP A 63 -0.03 22.51 -7.63
C TRP A 63 -0.87 21.23 -7.74
N LEU A 64 -0.84 20.64 -8.94
CA LEU A 64 -1.36 19.32 -9.24
C LEU A 64 -0.21 18.44 -9.74
N LEU A 65 -0.08 17.25 -9.17
CA LEU A 65 0.81 16.22 -9.68
C LEU A 65 0.06 15.35 -10.67
N VAL A 66 0.58 15.28 -11.91
CA VAL A 66 0.07 14.38 -12.94
C VAL A 66 1.10 13.28 -13.17
N LEU A 67 0.77 12.05 -12.78
CA LEU A 67 1.56 10.85 -13.02
C LEU A 67 0.94 10.05 -14.17
N ARG A 68 1.74 9.82 -15.22
CA ARG A 68 1.31 8.99 -16.36
C ARG A 68 2.08 7.69 -16.35
N THR A 69 1.37 6.57 -16.34
CA THR A 69 1.95 5.24 -16.33
C THR A 69 1.54 4.51 -17.61
N LEU A 70 2.51 3.85 -18.25
CA LEU A 70 2.26 2.93 -19.37
C LEU A 70 2.70 1.53 -18.92
N ALA A 71 1.74 0.60 -18.85
CA ALA A 71 2.00 -0.81 -18.57
C ALA A 71 1.56 -1.65 -19.77
N PHE A 72 2.25 -2.75 -20.04
CA PHE A 72 1.78 -3.75 -21.01
C PHE A 72 1.14 -4.92 -20.26
N ARG A 73 -0.13 -5.21 -20.55
CA ARG A 73 -0.83 -6.40 -20.04
C ARG A 73 -1.43 -7.16 -21.21
N SER A 74 -1.20 -8.47 -21.26
CA SER A 74 -1.67 -9.32 -22.36
C SER A 74 -1.34 -8.76 -23.75
N LYS A 75 -0.10 -8.25 -23.91
CA LYS A 75 0.41 -7.58 -25.13
C LYS A 75 -0.31 -6.28 -25.53
N GLN A 76 -1.21 -5.77 -24.70
CA GLN A 76 -1.92 -4.51 -24.94
C GLN A 76 -1.36 -3.39 -24.04
N PRO A 77 -1.12 -2.19 -24.59
CA PRO A 77 -0.71 -1.04 -23.80
C PRO A 77 -1.89 -0.52 -22.97
N GLN A 78 -1.71 -0.46 -21.66
CA GLN A 78 -2.62 0.16 -20.71
C GLN A 78 -2.01 1.46 -20.20
N ARG A 79 -2.69 2.57 -20.48
CA ARG A 79 -2.31 3.90 -19.99
C ARG A 79 -3.15 4.26 -18.79
N THR A 80 -2.50 4.66 -17.71
CA THR A 80 -3.15 5.16 -16.51
C THR A 80 -2.65 6.58 -16.24
N VAL A 81 -3.58 7.46 -15.86
CA VAL A 81 -3.25 8.82 -15.41
C VAL A 81 -3.76 8.94 -13.99
N LEU A 82 -2.87 9.30 -13.07
CA LEU A 82 -3.19 9.65 -11.69
C LEU A 82 -2.95 11.15 -11.56
N VAL A 83 -3.99 11.90 -11.18
CA VAL A 83 -3.92 13.32 -10.85
C VAL A 83 -4.16 13.45 -9.36
N ILE A 84 -3.30 14.19 -8.67
CA ILE A 84 -3.39 14.41 -7.23
C ILE A 84 -3.23 15.91 -6.99
N GLU A 85 -4.20 16.51 -6.32
CA GLU A 85 -4.10 17.89 -5.84
C GLU A 85 -3.15 17.98 -4.62
N GLU A 86 -2.56 19.14 -4.39
CA GLU A 86 -1.64 19.36 -3.26
C GLU A 86 -2.21 18.90 -1.91
N ASN A 87 -3.44 19.30 -1.58
CA ASN A 87 -4.13 18.92 -0.35
C ASN A 87 -4.40 17.40 -0.26
N GLU A 88 -4.77 16.76 -1.36
CA GLU A 88 -4.97 15.31 -1.47
C GLU A 88 -3.64 14.57 -1.27
N ALA A 89 -2.55 15.09 -1.82
CA ALA A 89 -1.21 14.53 -1.63
C ALA A 89 -0.80 14.59 -0.16
N GLU A 90 -0.97 15.74 0.51
CA GLU A 90 -0.69 15.88 1.93
C GLU A 90 -1.50 14.89 2.77
N GLN A 91 -2.80 14.78 2.51
CA GLN A 91 -3.67 13.87 3.23
C GLN A 91 -3.31 12.40 2.97
N THR A 92 -2.94 12.08 1.73
CA THR A 92 -2.47 10.74 1.33
C THR A 92 -1.18 10.38 2.06
N VAL A 93 -0.22 11.30 2.17
CA VAL A 93 1.02 11.07 2.91
C VAL A 93 0.73 10.83 4.39
N LYS A 94 -0.09 11.67 5.02
CA LYS A 94 -0.47 11.54 6.44
C LYS A 94 -1.14 10.19 6.72
N THR A 95 -2.11 9.81 5.88
CA THR A 95 -2.85 8.54 6.03
C THR A 95 -1.97 7.32 5.78
N LEU A 96 -1.12 7.36 4.75
CA LEU A 96 -0.17 6.29 4.44
C LEU A 96 0.84 6.09 5.59
N GLN A 97 1.39 7.18 6.14
CA GLN A 97 2.32 7.12 7.27
C GLN A 97 1.65 6.53 8.51
N ALA A 98 0.45 6.99 8.85
CA ALA A 98 -0.30 6.47 10.00
C ALA A 98 -0.65 4.98 9.82
N ALA A 99 -1.14 4.58 8.64
CA ALA A 99 -1.44 3.19 8.34
C ALA A 99 -0.19 2.30 8.37
N GLY A 100 0.93 2.80 7.84
CA GLY A 100 2.21 2.09 7.83
C GLY A 100 2.78 1.91 9.24
N GLN A 101 2.78 2.96 10.06
CA GLN A 101 3.21 2.88 11.47
C GLN A 101 2.35 1.91 12.26
N ARG A 102 1.02 1.97 12.07
CA ARG A 102 0.09 1.02 12.71
C ARG A 102 0.39 -0.42 12.29
N LEU A 103 0.55 -0.68 10.99
CA LEU A 103 0.88 -2.02 10.51
C LEU A 103 2.19 -2.55 11.10
N LEU A 104 3.24 -1.72 11.15
CA LEU A 104 4.51 -2.10 11.76
C LEU A 104 4.36 -2.43 13.25
N SER A 105 3.60 -1.62 13.99
CA SER A 105 3.33 -1.86 15.41
C SER A 105 2.58 -3.17 15.63
N GLU A 106 1.49 -3.41 14.90
CA GLU A 106 0.69 -4.63 15.06
C GLU A 106 1.44 -5.89 14.65
N LEU A 107 2.27 -5.83 13.60
CA LEU A 107 3.15 -6.95 13.23
C LEU A 107 4.25 -7.18 14.27
N GLY A 108 4.75 -6.12 14.91
CA GLY A 108 5.65 -6.22 16.05
C GLY A 108 4.99 -6.95 17.23
N ASN A 109 3.76 -6.56 17.58
CA ASN A 109 2.97 -7.20 18.63
C ASN A 109 2.69 -8.67 18.31
N LEU A 110 2.29 -8.97 17.07
CA LEU A 110 2.06 -10.34 16.61
C LEU A 110 3.35 -11.19 16.75
N ARG A 111 4.49 -10.66 16.30
CA ARG A 111 5.78 -11.36 16.45
C ARG A 111 6.11 -11.63 17.92
N HIS A 112 5.84 -10.70 18.83
CA HIS A 112 6.05 -10.91 20.26
C HIS A 112 5.08 -11.95 20.85
N ALA A 113 3.81 -11.92 20.46
CA ALA A 113 2.81 -12.88 20.90
C ALA A 113 3.11 -14.32 20.45
N LEU A 114 3.72 -14.49 19.28
CA LEU A 114 4.12 -15.80 18.76
C LEU A 114 5.39 -16.37 19.43
N GLY A 115 6.14 -15.54 20.17
CA GLY A 115 7.35 -15.94 20.89
C GLY A 115 8.49 -16.49 20.03
N PRO A 116 9.70 -16.66 20.59
CA PRO A 116 10.68 -17.57 20.01
C PRO A 116 10.19 -19.01 20.27
N SER A 117 10.14 -19.83 19.22
CA SER A 117 10.09 -21.28 19.35
C SER A 117 11.36 -21.80 20.01
#